data_AF-A0A962X1J5-F1
#
_entry.id   AF-A0A962X1J5-F1
#
_cell.length_a   1.000
_cell.length_b   1.000
_cell.length_c   1.000
_cell.angle_alpha   90.00
_cell.angle_beta   90.00
_cell.angle_gamma   90.00
#
_symmetry.space_group_name_H-M   'P 1'
#
loop_
_entity.id
_entity.type
_entity.pdbx_description
1 polymer ?
#
loop_
_entity_poly.entity_id
_entity_poly.type
_entity_poly.pdbx_seq_one_letter_code
_entity_poly.pdbx_strand_id
1 'polypeptide(L)'
;MRLRFAGTQRGPAVVGLLIAFFLLLFLIIPVGKVIVVAFQHPASGEATIVNFVDFFNNSLFRESFANSLYVAAMSVLVASIISMPLAYFTTRFNF
;
A
#
# COMPACT_ATOMS: atom_id res chain seq x y z
N MET A 1 13.53 -17.37 27.80
CA MET A 1 13.96 -16.84 26.49
C MET A 1 14.72 -15.53 26.74
N ARG A 2 16.05 -15.57 26.84
CA ARG A 2 16.87 -14.35 27.00
C ARG A 2 16.96 -13.67 25.63
N LEU A 3 16.21 -12.59 25.43
CA LEU A 3 16.46 -11.64 24.35
C LEU A 3 17.87 -11.07 24.58
N ARG A 4 18.87 -11.74 24.00
CA ARG A 4 20.21 -11.18 23.83
C ARG A 4 20.08 -10.08 22.80
N PHE A 5 19.72 -8.87 23.24
CA PHE A 5 19.99 -7.67 22.47
C PHE A 5 21.51 -7.65 22.25
N ALA A 6 21.93 -7.97 21.03
CA ALA A 6 23.30 -7.81 20.60
C ALA A 6 23.71 -6.37 20.95
N GLY A 7 24.66 -6.24 21.87
CA GLY A 7 25.03 -4.95 22.47
C GLY A 7 25.25 -3.90 21.39
N THR A 8 24.66 -2.72 21.56
CA THR A 8 24.71 -1.52 20.72
C THR A 8 25.74 -1.57 19.58
N GLN A 9 25.48 -2.37 18.54
CA GLN A 9 26.34 -2.42 17.36
C GLN A 9 25.92 -1.25 16.48
N ARG A 10 26.49 -0.06 16.78
CA ARG A 10 26.15 1.19 16.11
C ARG A 10 26.32 1.08 14.58
N GLY A 11 27.29 0.29 14.11
CA GLY A 11 27.55 0.06 12.69
C GLY A 11 26.35 -0.56 11.93
N PRO A 12 25.93 -1.79 12.25
CA PRO A 12 24.75 -2.42 11.63
C PRO A 12 23.47 -1.58 11.74
N ALA A 13 23.26 -0.89 12.87
CA ALA A 13 22.10 -0.02 13.04
C ALA A 13 22.11 1.17 12.08
N VAL A 14 23.26 1.83 11.92
CA VAL A 14 23.42 2.95 10.96
C VAL A 14 23.23 2.47 9.52
N VAL A 15 23.79 1.32 9.16
CA VAL A 15 23.59 0.73 7.82
C VAL A 15 22.11 0.40 7.59
N GLY A 16 21.43 -0.21 8.58
CA GLY A 16 20.00 -0.49 8.51
C GLY A 16 19.16 0.77 8.32
N LEU A 17 19.47 1.87 9.01
CA LEU A 17 18.80 3.15 8.84
C LEU A 17 19.03 3.76 7.45
N LEU A 18 20.25 3.69 6.92
CA LEU A 18 20.55 4.17 5.57
C LEU A 18 19.79 3.38 4.50
N ILE A 19 19.72 2.05 4.65
CA ILE A 19 18.95 1.20 3.75
C ILE A 19 17.46 1.55 3.85
N ALA A 20 16.90 1.65 5.05
CA ALA A 20 15.51 2.00 5.25
C ALA A 20 15.18 3.37 4.64
N PHE A 21 16.04 4.37 4.84
CA PHE A 21 15.90 5.70 4.24
C PHE A 21 15.94 5.65 2.70
N PHE A 22 16.90 4.91 2.12
CA PHE A 22 16.99 4.71 0.68
C PHE A 22 15.73 4.06 0.10
N LEU A 23 15.23 2.99 0.73
CA LEU A 23 14.00 2.32 0.31
C LEU A 23 12.78 3.23 0.42
N LEU A 24 12.69 4.03 1.50
CA LEU A 24 11.62 5.01 1.66
C LEU A 24 11.66 6.08 0.59
N LEU A 25 12.83 6.64 0.26
CA LEU A 25 12.95 7.60 -0.83
C LEU A 25 12.52 6.97 -2.16
N PHE A 26 12.97 5.74 -2.43
CA PHE A 26 12.63 5.03 -3.66
C PHE A 26 11.14 4.71 -3.77
N LEU A 27 10.43 4.54 -2.65
CA LEU A 27 8.99 4.37 -2.62
C LEU A 27 8.25 5.71 -2.73
N ILE A 28 8.65 6.70 -1.94
CA ILE A 28 7.92 7.98 -1.80
C ILE A 28 8.05 8.85 -3.04
N ILE A 29 9.24 8.91 -3.67
CA ILE A 29 9.46 9.76 -4.85
C ILE A 29 8.52 9.39 -6.02
N PRO A 30 8.42 8.12 -6.49
CA PRO A 30 7.53 7.79 -7.59
C PRO A 30 6.06 7.95 -7.21
N VAL A 31 5.65 7.57 -6.00
CA VAL A 31 4.27 7.75 -5.53
C VAL A 31 3.90 9.23 -5.46
N GLY A 32 4.79 10.07 -4.92
CA GLY A 32 4.63 11.52 -4.89
C GLY A 32 4.54 12.13 -6.30
N LYS A 33 5.32 11.61 -7.26
CA LYS A 33 5.23 12.06 -8.65
C LYS A 33 3.87 11.74 -9.28
N VAL A 34 3.28 10.58 -9.01
CA VAL A 34 1.92 10.26 -9.46
C VAL A 34 0.89 11.25 -8.89
N ILE A 35 1.03 11.64 -7.63
CA ILE A 35 0.15 12.66 -7.02
C ILE A 35 0.30 14.00 -7.73
N VAL A 36 1.53 14.46 -8.01
CA VAL A 36 1.76 15.74 -8.71
C VAL A 36 1.16 15.71 -10.13
N VAL A 37 1.35 14.60 -10.86
CA VAL A 37 0.82 14.45 -12.22
C VAL A 37 -0.71 14.46 -12.25
N ALA A 38 -1.38 13.99 -11.20
CA ALA A 38 -2.85 14.06 -11.10
C ALA A 38 -3.37 15.51 -11.15
N PHE A 39 -2.58 16.48 -10.67
CA PHE A 39 -2.91 17.91 -10.69
C PHE A 39 -2.28 18.68 -11.86
N GLN A 40 -1.70 18.00 -12.86
CA GLN A 40 -1.09 18.67 -14.01
C GLN A 40 -1.88 18.41 -15.29
N HIS A 41 -2.01 19.42 -16.14
CA HIS A 41 -2.68 19.28 -17.42
C HIS A 41 -1.81 18.39 -18.33
N PRO A 42 -2.36 17.33 -18.96
CA PRO A 42 -1.56 16.38 -19.73
C PRO A 42 -0.75 17.00 -20.88
N ALA A 43 -1.25 18.09 -21.48
CA ALA A 43 -0.61 18.75 -22.63
C ALA A 43 0.30 19.93 -22.26
N SER A 44 -0.02 20.70 -21.21
CA SER A 44 0.67 21.96 -20.88
C SER A 44 1.49 21.88 -19.59
N GLY A 45 1.26 20.88 -18.73
CA GLY A 45 1.92 20.77 -17.43
C GLY A 45 1.46 21.79 -16.38
N GLU A 46 0.49 22.64 -16.71
CA GLU A 46 -0.09 23.63 -15.81
C GLU A 46 -0.89 22.96 -14.68
N ALA A 47 -0.94 23.60 -13.52
CA ALA A 47 -1.72 23.11 -12.39
C ALA A 47 -3.22 23.18 -12.70
N THR A 48 -3.92 22.03 -12.64
CA THR A 48 -5.35 21.89 -12.93
C THR A 48 -5.96 20.72 -12.17
N ILE A 49 -7.30 20.67 -12.11
CA ILE A 49 -8.07 19.56 -11.54
C ILE A 49 -8.81 18.74 -12.62
N VAL A 50 -8.54 19.01 -13.90
CA VAL A 50 -9.28 18.42 -15.03
C VAL A 50 -9.25 16.89 -15.02
N ASN A 51 -8.11 16.26 -14.67
CA ASN A 51 -7.98 14.81 -14.62
C ASN A 51 -8.97 14.16 -13.61
N PHE A 52 -9.27 14.84 -12.50
CA PHE A 52 -10.25 14.36 -11.53
C PHE A 52 -11.68 14.49 -12.08
N VAL A 53 -11.99 15.62 -12.72
CA VAL A 53 -13.29 15.85 -13.35
C VAL A 53 -13.53 14.80 -14.45
N ASP A 54 -12.54 14.53 -15.29
CA ASP A 54 -12.60 13.52 -16.34
C ASP A 54 -12.79 12.11 -15.77
N PHE A 55 -12.16 11.80 -14.64
CA PHE A 55 -12.36 10.53 -13.94
C PHE A 55 -13.82 10.33 -13.51
N PHE A 56 -14.44 11.35 -12.91
CA PHE A 56 -15.82 11.25 -12.43
C PHE A 56 -16.87 11.39 -13.54
N ASN A 57 -16.55 12.06 -14.65
CA ASN A 57 -17.45 12.14 -15.80
C ASN A 57 -17.45 10.86 -16.65
N ASN A 58 -16.39 10.05 -16.58
CA ASN A 58 -16.31 8.81 -17.31
C ASN A 58 -17.00 7.66 -16.55
N SER A 59 -18.08 7.12 -17.12
CA SER A 59 -18.84 6.02 -16.53
C SER A 59 -18.00 4.77 -16.32
N LEU A 60 -17.13 4.41 -17.27
CA LEU A 60 -16.28 3.22 -17.18
C LEU A 60 -15.27 3.34 -16.04
N PHE A 61 -14.70 4.51 -15.80
CA PHE A 61 -13.77 4.72 -14.67
C PHE A 61 -14.47 4.61 -13.32
N ARG A 62 -15.66 5.19 -13.18
CA ARG A 62 -16.47 5.07 -11.96
C ARG A 62 -16.94 3.64 -11.70
N GLU A 63 -17.43 2.95 -12.72
CA GLU A 63 -17.87 1.56 -12.64
C GLU A 63 -16.69 0.65 -12.27
N SER A 64 -15.57 0.78 -12.96
CA SER A 64 -14.37 -0.04 -12.68
C SER A 64 -13.82 0.21 -11.28
N PHE A 65 -13.85 1.45 -10.79
CA PHE A 65 -13.47 1.78 -9.42
C PHE A 65 -14.39 1.13 -8.38
N ALA A 66 -15.71 1.25 -8.55
CA ALA A 66 -16.68 0.64 -7.65
C ALA A 66 -16.59 -0.89 -7.68
N ASN A 67 -16.44 -1.49 -8.86
CA ASN A 67 -16.23 -2.93 -9.04
C ASN A 67 -14.96 -3.40 -8.31
N SER A 68 -13.85 -2.69 -8.47
CA SER A 68 -12.58 -3.03 -7.81
C SER A 68 -12.70 -2.93 -6.29
N LEU A 69 -13.35 -1.88 -5.80
CA LEU A 69 -13.57 -1.69 -4.36
C LEU A 69 -14.45 -2.80 -3.77
N TYR A 70 -15.53 -3.15 -4.47
CA TYR A 70 -16.42 -4.25 -4.08
C TYR A 70 -15.66 -5.59 -4.05
N VAL A 71 -14.92 -5.90 -5.11
CA VAL A 71 -14.14 -7.14 -5.21
C VAL A 71 -13.06 -7.20 -4.13
N ALA A 72 -12.33 -6.11 -3.88
CA ALA A 72 -11.33 -6.05 -2.83
C ALA A 72 -11.95 -6.27 -1.44
N ALA A 73 -13.07 -5.60 -1.14
CA ALA A 73 -13.76 -5.76 0.14
C ALA A 73 -14.28 -7.18 0.34
N MET A 74 -14.95 -7.76 -0.66
CA MET A 74 -15.44 -9.15 -0.59
C MET A 74 -14.29 -10.15 -0.47
N SER A 75 -13.18 -9.91 -1.17
CA SER A 75 -11.99 -10.76 -1.07
C SER A 75 -11.44 -10.77 0.35
N VAL A 76 -11.29 -9.60 0.98
CA VAL A 76 -10.83 -9.49 2.37
C VAL A 76 -11.81 -10.18 3.32
N LEU A 77 -13.12 -9.95 3.17
CA LEU A 77 -14.13 -10.55 4.05
C LEU A 77 -14.14 -12.07 3.95
N VAL A 78 -14.23 -12.64 2.75
CA VAL A 78 -14.26 -14.09 2.54
C VAL A 78 -12.95 -14.73 2.99
N ALA A 79 -11.80 -14.13 2.64
CA ALA A 79 -10.50 -14.61 3.09
C ALA A 79 -10.38 -14.58 4.62
N SER A 80 -10.91 -13.55 5.27
CA SER A 80 -10.92 -13.44 6.75
C SER A 80 -11.82 -14.49 7.38
N ILE A 81 -13.03 -14.69 6.84
CA ILE A 81 -13.98 -15.70 7.32
C ILE A 81 -13.39 -17.10 7.25
N ILE A 82 -12.57 -17.42 6.24
CA ILE A 82 -11.95 -18.73 6.09
C ILE A 82 -10.67 -18.83 6.93
N SER A 83 -9.82 -17.80 6.91
CA SER A 83 -8.52 -17.83 7.58
C SER A 83 -8.64 -17.83 9.11
N MET A 84 -9.61 -17.11 9.70
CA MET A 84 -9.76 -17.06 11.15
C MET A 84 -10.10 -18.42 11.79
N PRO A 85 -11.10 -19.19 11.30
CA PRO A 85 -11.37 -20.54 11.79
C PRO A 85 -10.19 -21.49 11.56
N LEU A 86 -9.56 -21.46 10.40
CA LEU A 86 -8.39 -22.31 10.12
C LEU A 86 -7.23 -22.00 11.07
N ALA A 87 -6.96 -20.72 11.34
CA ALA A 87 -5.97 -20.29 12.33
C ALA A 87 -6.33 -20.78 13.74
N TYR A 88 -7.61 -20.75 14.11
CA TYR A 88 -8.07 -21.29 15.39
C TYR A 88 -7.87 -22.81 15.46
N PHE A 89 -8.25 -23.55 14.41
CA PHE A 89 -8.10 -25.00 14.40
C PHE A 89 -6.63 -25.43 14.46
N THR A 90 -5.76 -24.78 13.68
CA THR A 90 -4.31 -25.09 13.64
C THR A 90 -3.57 -24.73 14.92
N THR A 91 -4.05 -23.78 15.72
CA THR A 91 -3.38 -23.38 16.97
C THR A 91 -3.94 -24.08 18.20
N ARG A 92 -5.23 -24.44 18.21
CA ARG A 92 -5.88 -25.01 19.38
C ARG A 92 -5.97 -26.54 19.36
N PHE A 93 -5.91 -27.17 18.20
CA PHE A 93 -5.93 -28.63 18.06
C PHE A 93 -4.53 -29.10 17.64
N ASN A 94 -3.92 -29.96 18.45
CA ASN A 94 -2.76 -30.74 18.03
C ASN A 94 -3.28 -31.87 17.14
N PHE A 95 -2.96 -31.81 15.86
CA PHE A 95 -3.18 -32.90 14.90
C PHE A 95 -1.98 -33.84 14.91
#